data_AF-A0A3D4PKK9-F1
#
_entry.id   AF-A0A3D4PKK9-F1
#
_cell.length_a   1.000
_cell.length_b   1.000
_cell.length_c   1.000
_cell.angle_alpha   90.00
_cell.angle_beta   90.00
_cell.angle_gamma   90.00
#
_symmetry.space_group_name_H-M   'P 1'
#
loop_
_entity.id
_entity.type
_entity.pdbx_description
1 polymer ?
#
loop_
_entity_poly.entity_id
_entity_poly.type
_entity_poly.pdbx_seq_one_letter_code
_entity_poly.pdbx_strand_id
1 'polypeptide(L)'
;MFGLIIGAGILGIVIAAMEDWDFPGWFTSGICVLSALVPAAIVNAIIGPEFFFVGLAVGAAVAGLVISAMCGMSFQRAYTAAAIYLGIHIALVFMIQLMMS
;
A
#
# COMPACT_ATOMS: atom_id res chain seq x y z
N MET A 1 -14.90 4.36 2.14
CA MET A 1 -14.13 5.40 2.85
C MET A 1 -13.40 4.84 4.07
N PHE A 2 -14.08 4.08 4.95
CA PHE A 2 -13.47 3.51 6.15
C PHE A 2 -12.20 2.67 5.87
N GLY A 3 -12.22 1.79 4.86
CA GLY A 3 -11.04 1.02 4.46
C GLY A 3 -9.86 1.85 3.94
N LEU A 4 -10.13 3.00 3.31
CA LEU A 4 -9.09 3.92 2.84
C LEU A 4 -8.45 4.65 4.02
N ILE A 5 -9.25 5.08 5.00
CA ILE A 5 -8.74 5.70 6.23
C ILE A 5 -7.88 4.72 7.02
N ILE A 6 -8.34 3.48 7.18
CA ILE A 6 -7.54 2.42 7.84
C ILE A 6 -6.25 2.17 7.06
N GLY A 7 -6.35 2.01 5.73
CA GLY A 7 -5.18 1.81 4.88
C GLY A 7 -4.17 2.95 5.01
N ALA A 8 -4.65 4.19 4.97
CA ALA A 8 -3.82 5.39 5.11
C ALA A 8 -3.19 5.47 6.51
N GLY A 9 -3.92 5.09 7.55
CA GLY A 9 -3.38 4.99 8.91
C GLY A 9 -2.27 3.95 9.01
N ILE A 10 -2.49 2.73 8.49
CA ILE A 10 -1.48 1.65 8.50
C ILE A 10 -0.23 2.10 7.74
N LEU A 11 -0.39 2.59 6.50
CA LEU A 11 0.75 3.01 5.69
C LEU A 11 1.48 4.20 6.33
N GLY A 12 0.74 5.18 6.86
CA GLY A 12 1.33 6.32 7.54
C GLY A 12 2.09 5.93 8.81
N ILE A 13 1.62 4.93 9.58
CA ILE A 13 2.37 4.37 10.73
C ILE A 13 3.62 3.66 10.26
N VAL A 14 3.56 2.88 9.17
CA VAL A 14 4.74 2.21 8.60
C VAL A 14 5.79 3.24 8.17
N ILE A 15 5.38 4.29 7.46
CA ILE A 15 6.28 5.37 7.03
C ILE A 15 6.84 6.10 8.25
N ALA A 16 6.01 6.45 9.23
CA ALA A 16 6.46 7.12 10.45
C ALA A 16 7.48 6.27 11.23
N ALA A 17 7.21 4.98 11.41
CA ALA A 17 8.15 4.06 12.06
C ALA A 17 9.48 3.95 11.31
N MET A 18 9.46 4.22 9.99
CA MET A 18 10.68 4.26 9.19
C MET A 18 11.38 5.61 9.25
N GLU A 19 10.67 6.74 9.30
CA GLU A 19 11.21 8.12 9.34
C GLU A 19 11.12 8.74 10.75
N ASP A 20 11.75 8.12 11.75
CA ASP A 20 11.92 8.71 13.10
C ASP A 20 10.62 9.19 13.78
N TRP A 21 9.51 8.48 13.54
CA TRP A 21 8.16 8.79 14.00
C TRP A 21 7.53 10.07 13.42
N ASP A 22 8.07 10.59 12.31
CA ASP A 22 7.47 11.69 11.57
C ASP A 22 6.34 11.21 10.65
N PHE A 23 5.12 11.64 10.94
CA PHE A 23 3.95 11.20 10.20
C PHE A 23 3.79 12.02 8.92
N PRO A 24 3.74 11.39 7.72
CA PRO A 24 3.73 12.09 6.43
C PRO A 24 2.43 12.87 6.14
N GLY A 25 1.43 12.75 7.02
CA GLY A 25 0.12 13.38 6.89
C GLY A 25 -0.92 12.45 6.25
N TRP A 26 -2.19 12.72 6.57
CA TRP A 26 -3.33 11.91 6.12
C TRP A 26 -3.54 11.98 4.60
N PHE A 27 -3.34 13.16 4.03
CA PHE A 27 -3.48 13.37 2.59
C PHE A 27 -2.42 12.58 1.80
N THR A 28 -1.16 12.73 2.20
CA THR A 28 -0.02 12.00 1.62
C THR A 28 -0.22 10.49 1.73
N SER A 29 -0.57 10.00 2.91
CA SER A 29 -0.81 8.57 3.15
C SER A 29 -1.98 8.05 2.30
N GLY A 30 -3.05 8.84 2.16
CA GLY A 30 -4.18 8.52 1.31
C GLY A 30 -3.81 8.40 -0.17
N ILE A 31 -3.01 9.34 -0.69
CA ILE A 31 -2.49 9.28 -2.07
C ILE A 31 -1.62 8.04 -2.26
N CYS A 32 -0.72 7.75 -1.32
CA CYS A 32 0.16 6.60 -1.42
C CYS A 32 -0.62 5.28 -1.42
N VAL A 33 -1.67 5.15 -0.59
CA VAL A 33 -2.58 4.00 -0.62
C VAL A 33 -3.31 3.87 -1.95
N LEU A 34 -3.86 4.97 -2.48
CA LEU A 34 -4.54 4.96 -3.77
C LEU A 34 -3.59 4.58 -4.91
N SER A 35 -2.34 5.04 -4.85
CA SER A 35 -1.30 4.71 -5.82
C SER A 35 -0.87 3.24 -5.77
N ALA A 36 -1.12 2.53 -4.66
CA ALA A 36 -0.95 1.08 -4.58
C ALA A 36 -2.17 0.36 -5.17
N LEU A 37 -3.36 0.74 -4.71
CA LEU A 37 -4.60 0.01 -4.98
C LEU A 37 -5.11 0.19 -6.40
N VAL A 38 -5.05 1.40 -6.95
CA VAL A 38 -5.60 1.71 -8.28
C VAL A 38 -4.83 0.99 -9.39
N PRO A 39 -3.48 1.06 -9.48
CA PRO A 39 -2.74 0.33 -10.49
C PRO A 39 -2.89 -1.19 -10.32
N ALA A 40 -2.89 -1.71 -9.09
CA ALA A 40 -3.10 -3.12 -8.84
C ALA A 40 -4.48 -3.59 -9.33
N ALA A 41 -5.53 -2.82 -9.06
CA ALA A 41 -6.89 -3.13 -9.50
C ALA A 41 -7.02 -3.09 -11.03
N ILE A 42 -6.40 -2.08 -11.68
CA ILE A 42 -6.40 -1.97 -13.15
C ILE A 42 -5.71 -3.19 -13.77
N VAL A 43 -4.53 -3.57 -13.28
CA VAL A 43 -3.78 -4.72 -13.80
C VAL A 43 -4.58 -6.02 -13.60
N ASN A 44 -5.14 -6.24 -12.41
CA ASN A 44 -5.94 -7.43 -12.14
C ASN A 44 -7.23 -7.49 -13.00
N ALA A 45 -7.82 -6.33 -13.29
CA ALA A 45 -9.00 -6.25 -14.18
C ALA A 45 -8.66 -6.57 -15.65
N ILE A 46 -7.42 -6.28 -16.09
CA ILE A 46 -6.99 -6.52 -17.47
C ILE A 46 -6.49 -7.95 -17.66
N ILE A 47 -5.64 -8.45 -16.76
CA ILE A 47 -4.93 -9.73 -16.93
C ILE A 47 -5.76 -10.90 -16.39
N GLY A 48 -6.71 -10.64 -15.49
CA GLY A 48 -7.52 -11.67 -14.83
C GLY A 48 -7.09 -11.91 -13.37
N PRO A 49 -8.03 -12.35 -12.52
CA PRO A 49 -7.81 -12.49 -11.07
C PRO A 49 -6.78 -13.57 -10.71
N GLU A 50 -6.56 -14.57 -11.58
CA GLU A 50 -5.51 -15.58 -11.40
C GLU A 50 -4.09 -15.00 -11.33
N PHE A 51 -3.89 -13.78 -11.83
CA PHE A 51 -2.60 -13.06 -11.81
C PHE A 51 -2.52 -12.00 -10.71
N PHE A 52 -3.26 -12.17 -9.61
CA PHE A 52 -3.30 -11.25 -8.47
C PHE A 52 -1.91 -10.75 -8.02
N PHE A 53 -0.89 -11.63 -8.01
CA PHE A 53 0.48 -11.28 -7.64
C PHE A 53 1.14 -10.28 -8.59
N VAL A 54 0.78 -10.30 -9.88
CA VAL A 54 1.28 -9.33 -10.87
C VAL A 54 0.72 -7.96 -10.59
N GLY A 55 -0.60 -7.86 -10.36
CA GLY A 55 -1.22 -6.59 -9.96
C GLY A 55 -0.66 -6.06 -8.65
N LEU A 56 -0.42 -6.94 -7.68
CA LEU A 56 0.21 -6.57 -6.40
C LEU A 56 1.63 -6.01 -6.60
N ALA A 57 2.45 -6.67 -7.43
CA ALA A 57 3.81 -6.21 -7.73
C ALA A 57 3.81 -4.85 -8.42
N VAL A 58 2.89 -4.62 -9.36
CA VAL A 58 2.73 -3.31 -10.01
C VAL A 58 2.28 -2.26 -9.02
N GLY A 59 1.30 -2.56 -8.17
CA GLY A 59 0.85 -1.67 -7.10
C GLY A 59 1.98 -1.31 -6.13
N ALA A 60 2.79 -2.29 -5.71
CA ALA A 60 3.95 -2.07 -4.86
C ALA A 60 4.98 -1.15 -5.52
N ALA A 61 5.25 -1.36 -6.81
CA ALA A 61 6.19 -0.55 -7.55
C ALA A 61 5.73 0.90 -7.68
N VAL A 62 4.47 1.12 -8.04
CA VAL A 62 3.91 2.48 -8.16
C VAL A 62 3.86 3.17 -6.80
N ALA A 63 3.41 2.46 -5.75
CA ALA A 63 3.37 3.01 -4.40
C ALA A 63 4.77 3.36 -3.88
N GLY A 64 5.78 2.53 -4.11
CA GLY A 64 7.17 2.82 -3.73
C GLY A 64 7.70 4.09 -4.37
N LEU A 65 7.39 4.33 -5.65
CA LEU A 65 7.76 5.56 -6.35
C LEU A 65 7.03 6.78 -5.76
N VAL A 66 5.73 6.67 -5.52
CA VAL A 66 4.92 7.76 -4.97
C VAL A 66 5.33 8.10 -3.54
N ILE A 67 5.59 7.11 -2.70
CA ILE A 67 6.08 7.31 -1.33
C ILE A 67 7.44 8.01 -1.35
N SER A 68 8.36 7.55 -2.21
CA SER A 68 9.67 8.20 -2.34
C SER A 68 9.54 9.66 -2.79
N ALA A 69 8.67 9.95 -3.76
CA ALA A 69 8.45 11.30 -4.27
C ALA A 69 7.77 12.22 -3.24
N MET A 70 6.81 11.71 -2.45
CA MET A 70 6.03 12.53 -1.52
C MET A 70 6.68 12.67 -0.15
N CYS A 71 7.37 11.64 0.33
CA CYS A 71 7.96 11.60 1.67
C CYS A 71 9.47 11.89 1.67
N GLY A 72 10.09 12.13 0.51
CA GLY A 72 11.52 12.41 0.40
C GLY A 72 12.43 11.24 0.79
N MET A 73 11.87 10.03 0.89
CA MET A 73 12.58 8.83 1.34
C MET A 73 13.40 8.23 0.21
N SER A 74 14.48 7.51 0.57
CA SER A 74 15.24 6.71 -0.40
C SER A 74 14.37 5.61 -1.00
N PHE A 75 14.63 5.23 -2.26
CA PHE A 75 13.86 4.18 -2.94
C PHE A 75 13.85 2.87 -2.14
N GLN A 76 14.98 2.46 -1.57
CA GLN A 76 15.03 1.23 -0.77
C GLN A 76 14.05 1.26 0.41
N ARG A 77 13.97 2.38 1.13
CA ARG A 77 13.04 2.53 2.27
C ARG A 77 11.59 2.62 1.79
N ALA A 78 11.31 3.40 0.74
CA ALA A 78 9.96 3.58 0.21
C ALA A 78 9.35 2.26 -0.30
N TYR A 79 10.12 1.45 -1.03
CA TYR A 79 9.67 0.14 -1.51
C TYR A 79 9.49 -0.86 -0.37
N THR A 80 10.32 -0.79 0.68
CA THR A 80 10.16 -1.60 1.89
C THR A 80 8.87 -1.23 2.63
N ALA A 81 8.57 0.06 2.78
CA ALA A 81 7.32 0.54 3.35
C ALA A 81 6.10 0.04 2.55
N ALA A 82 6.15 0.17 1.22
CA ALA A 82 5.10 -0.32 0.33
C ALA A 82 4.88 -1.82 0.45
N ALA A 83 5.97 -2.61 0.53
CA ALA A 83 5.91 -4.06 0.69
C ALA A 83 5.30 -4.47 2.03
N ILE A 84 5.71 -3.83 3.13
CA ILE A 84 5.15 -4.07 4.47
C ILE A 84 3.65 -3.75 4.48
N TYR A 85 3.26 -2.59 3.95
CA TYR A 85 1.86 -2.19 3.87
C TYR A 85 1.02 -3.19 3.07
N LEU A 86 1.49 -3.61 1.89
CA LEU A 86 0.77 -4.59 1.06
C LEU A 86 0.71 -5.97 1.74
N GLY A 87 1.76 -6.39 2.43
CA GLY A 87 1.76 -7.62 3.23
C GLY A 87 0.71 -7.59 4.33
N ILE A 88 0.62 -6.48 5.08
CA ILE A 88 -0.43 -6.27 6.10
C ILE A 88 -1.81 -6.26 5.44
N HIS A 89 -1.96 -5.59 4.30
CA HIS A 89 -3.22 -5.51 3.59
C HIS A 89 -3.73 -6.89 3.14
N ILE A 90 -2.86 -7.72 2.55
CA ILE A 90 -3.20 -9.10 2.17
C ILE A 90 -3.57 -9.92 3.40
N ALA A 91 -2.81 -9.84 4.48
CA ALA A 91 -3.07 -10.60 5.70
C ALA A 91 -4.45 -10.24 6.30
N LEU A 92 -4.80 -8.96 6.32
CA LEU A 92 -6.12 -8.49 6.78
C LEU A 92 -7.25 -9.00 5.89
N VAL A 93 -7.09 -8.88 4.56
CA VAL A 93 -8.10 -9.39 3.61
C VAL A 93 -8.29 -10.89 3.80
N PHE A 94 -7.20 -11.67 3.91
CA PHE A 94 -7.26 -13.12 4.10
C PHE A 94 -7.91 -13.50 5.43
N MET A 95 -7.58 -12.81 6.53
CA MET A 95 -8.19 -13.04 7.84
C MET A 95 -9.70 -12.77 7.83
N ILE A 96 -10.13 -11.69 7.18
CA ILE A 96 -11.56 -11.36 7.04
C ILE A 96 -12.28 -12.44 6.23
N GLN A 97 -11.68 -12.94 5.16
CA GLN A 97 -12.26 -14.04 4.36
C GLN A 97 -12.42 -15.32 5.20
N LEU A 98 -11.41 -15.69 6.00
CA LEU A 98 -11.47 -16.86 6.89
C LEU A 98 -12.54 -16.74 7.99
N MET A 99 -12.84 -15.52 8.46
CA MET A 99 -13.89 -15.31 9.46
C MET A 99 -15.31 -15.38 8.87
N MET A 100 -15.45 -15.23 7.56
CA MET A 100 -16.75 -15.26 6.86
C MET A 100 -17.06 -16.63 6.23
N SER A 101 -16.11 -17.56 6.22
CA SER A 101 -16.26 -18.95 5.76
C SER A 101 -16.65 -19.90 6.89
#